data_AF-I1HVP9-F1
#
_entry.id   AF-I1HVP9-F1
#
_cell.length_a   1.000
_cell.length_b   1.000
_cell.length_c   1.000
_cell.angle_alpha   90.00
_cell.angle_beta   90.00
_cell.angle_gamma   90.00
#
_symmetry.space_group_name_H-M   'P 1'
#
loop_
_entity.id
_entity.type
_entity.pdbx_description
1 polymer ?
#
loop_
_entity_poly.entity_id
_entity_poly.type
_entity_poly.pdbx_seq_one_letter_code
_entity_poly.pdbx_strand_id
1 'polypeptide(L)'
;MERSSTAAADLCRYMAEQRAACERQIARGHERTAAAADAFRAAIASARSLADETVAQREKLNRLKDQFRGLEAGLAEALSIQLNKGSECERTSESISSATTTNEQLNNLVMDQRTRRDEYANVISKQLEAVETLEANIDATGEKNLDEAITWYNKFLGFRVVAGEGVKFVFNKVNMQSPDNEYLFCMKVTKDKYSLIQCDPLLKDSEELVKDLNCTNDLFKFVRIMRARFQAAATKGVHPASSFCPDTSSITASSPPALSVDTTSESTSNQSHSRSRSKNQDMHAKRGRTPRSAASPLATPSSMRRSPRFVAVDAGNRH
;
A
#
# COMPACT_ATOMS: atom_id res chain seq x y z
N MET A 1 11.20 45.78 158.20
CA MET A 1 12.17 45.79 157.07
C MET A 1 11.53 45.27 155.78
N GLU A 2 10.19 45.32 155.64
CA GLU A 2 9.48 44.51 154.62
C GLU A 2 9.07 45.21 153.33
N ARG A 3 8.96 46.56 153.28
CA ARG A 3 8.51 47.28 152.07
C ARG A 3 9.43 47.13 150.84
N SER A 4 10.63 46.54 151.02
CA SER A 4 11.56 46.23 149.93
C SER A 4 11.35 44.84 149.30
N SER A 5 10.57 43.95 149.93
CA SER A 5 10.38 42.57 149.47
C SER A 5 9.25 42.46 148.45
N THR A 6 8.07 43.02 148.77
CA THR A 6 6.91 43.04 147.87
C THR A 6 7.19 43.81 146.57
N ALA A 7 7.87 44.95 146.65
CA ALA A 7 8.28 45.75 145.50
C ALA A 7 9.19 44.96 144.53
N ALA A 8 10.04 44.06 145.04
CA ALA A 8 10.87 43.20 144.19
C ALA A 8 10.04 42.09 143.50
N ALA A 9 9.09 41.48 144.23
CA ALA A 9 8.22 40.42 143.68
C ALA A 9 7.32 40.93 142.55
N ASP A 10 6.66 42.08 142.72
CA ASP A 10 5.83 42.69 141.68
C ASP A 10 6.65 43.20 140.49
N LEU A 11 7.86 43.72 140.72
CA LEU A 11 8.79 44.07 139.64
C LEU A 11 9.22 42.83 138.83
N CYS A 12 9.54 41.72 139.49
CA CYS A 12 9.85 40.46 138.81
C CYS A 12 8.67 39.95 137.97
N ARG A 13 7.44 40.03 138.50
CA ARG A 13 6.22 39.64 137.77
C ARG A 13 5.97 40.53 136.56
N TYR A 14 6.04 41.86 136.72
CA TYR A 14 5.92 42.81 135.61
C TYR A 14 6.97 42.55 134.52
N MET A 15 8.23 42.34 134.89
CA MET A 15 9.30 42.05 133.92
C MET A 15 9.11 40.71 133.21
N ALA A 16 8.52 39.69 133.86
CA ALA A 16 8.14 38.44 133.22
C ALA A 16 6.95 38.61 132.25
N GLU A 17 5.93 39.37 132.64
CA GLU A 17 4.77 39.70 131.79
C GLU A 17 5.20 40.49 130.54
N GLN A 18 6.13 41.44 130.68
CA GLN A 18 6.71 42.19 129.55
C GLN A 18 7.56 41.31 128.62
N ARG A 19 8.36 40.38 129.16
CA ARG A 19 9.08 39.37 128.33
C ARG A 19 8.11 38.51 127.54
N ALA A 20 7.10 37.94 128.21
CA ALA A 20 6.08 37.13 127.55
C ALA A 20 5.24 37.93 126.54
N ALA A 21 5.05 39.25 126.71
CA ALA A 21 4.44 40.12 125.72
C ALA A 21 5.36 40.32 124.50
N CYS A 22 6.64 40.59 124.72
CA CYS A 22 7.65 40.75 123.67
C CYS A 22 7.83 39.46 122.85
N GLU A 23 7.95 38.31 123.51
CA GLU A 23 8.05 36.99 122.88
C GLU A 23 6.82 36.67 122.01
N ARG A 24 5.60 36.96 122.48
CA ARG A 24 4.38 36.82 121.66
C ARG A 24 4.34 37.79 120.48
N GLN A 25 4.91 38.99 120.61
CA GLN A 25 5.03 39.94 119.50
C GLN A 25 6.06 39.49 118.46
N ILE A 26 7.19 38.93 118.90
CA ILE A 26 8.23 38.32 118.06
C ILE A 26 7.67 37.09 117.32
N ALA A 27 6.98 36.18 118.02
CA ALA A 27 6.35 34.99 117.44
C ALA A 27 5.30 35.37 116.38
N ARG A 28 4.40 36.32 116.67
CA ARG A 28 3.44 36.86 115.70
C ARG A 28 4.13 37.59 114.53
N GLY A 29 5.30 38.19 114.76
CA GLY A 29 6.15 38.74 113.71
C GLY A 29 6.63 37.65 112.76
N HIS A 30 7.25 36.59 113.30
CA HIS A 30 7.71 35.44 112.53
C HIS A 30 6.58 34.76 111.77
N GLU A 31 5.44 34.48 112.41
CA GLU A 31 4.24 33.89 111.80
C GLU A 31 3.75 34.73 110.60
N ARG A 32 3.63 36.06 110.76
CA ARG A 32 3.26 36.97 109.67
C ARG A 32 4.28 36.99 108.54
N THR A 33 5.58 36.98 108.85
CA THR A 33 6.63 36.93 107.81
C THR A 33 6.68 35.59 107.08
N ALA A 34 6.40 34.47 107.77
CA ALA A 34 6.29 33.15 107.17
C ALA A 34 5.08 33.09 106.22
N ALA A 35 3.89 33.47 106.70
CA ALA A 35 2.67 33.51 105.90
C ALA A 35 2.80 34.45 104.67
N ALA A 36 3.47 35.61 104.83
CA ALA A 36 3.78 36.50 103.71
C ALA A 36 4.75 35.86 102.70
N ALA A 37 5.78 35.15 103.17
CA ALA A 37 6.73 34.43 102.32
C ALA A 37 6.10 33.21 101.60
N ASP A 38 5.16 32.52 102.25
CA ASP A 38 4.36 31.45 101.65
C ASP A 38 3.42 32.01 100.57
N ALA A 39 2.68 33.08 100.87
CA ALA A 39 1.81 33.76 99.90
C ALA A 39 2.60 34.30 98.70
N PHE A 40 3.80 34.86 98.93
CA PHE A 40 4.68 35.32 97.86
C PHE A 40 5.24 34.16 97.01
N ARG A 41 5.60 33.02 97.62
CA ARG A 41 5.95 31.80 96.89
C ARG A 41 4.79 31.25 96.07
N ALA A 42 3.57 31.25 96.61
CA ALA A 42 2.37 30.84 95.88
C ALA A 42 2.06 31.77 94.69
N ALA A 43 2.19 33.09 94.87
CA ALA A 43 2.03 34.07 93.80
C ALA A 43 3.08 33.87 92.68
N ILE A 44 4.35 33.63 93.03
CA ILE A 44 5.41 33.32 92.04
C ILE A 44 5.14 31.99 91.33
N ALA A 45 4.67 30.95 92.04
CA ALA A 45 4.33 29.67 91.43
C ALA A 45 3.17 29.79 90.44
N SER A 46 2.13 30.54 90.80
CA SER A 46 0.99 30.85 89.93
C SER A 46 1.42 31.66 88.68
N ALA A 47 2.22 32.71 88.88
CA ALA A 47 2.73 33.53 87.78
C ALA A 47 3.64 32.75 86.81
N ARG A 48 4.43 31.80 87.33
CA ARG A 48 5.21 30.86 86.49
C ARG A 48 4.30 29.92 85.70
N SER A 49 3.35 29.26 86.37
CA SER A 49 2.40 28.35 85.70
C SER A 49 1.62 29.04 84.57
N LEU A 50 1.23 30.31 84.77
CA LEU A 50 0.58 31.11 83.73
C LEU A 50 1.55 31.47 82.59
N ALA A 51 2.80 31.84 82.90
CA ALA A 51 3.82 32.10 81.88
C ALA A 51 4.09 30.85 81.03
N ASP A 52 4.31 29.69 81.67
CA ASP A 52 4.53 28.40 81.02
C ASP A 52 3.34 28.01 80.12
N GLU A 53 2.10 28.26 80.56
CA GLU A 53 0.92 28.05 79.72
C GLU A 53 0.91 28.99 78.50
N THR A 54 1.18 30.29 78.67
CA THR A 54 1.22 31.23 77.52
C THR A 54 2.32 30.88 76.51
N VAL A 55 3.44 30.32 76.95
CA VAL A 55 4.49 29.79 76.06
C VAL A 55 3.96 28.57 75.30
N ALA A 56 3.34 27.60 75.98
CA ALA A 56 2.76 26.42 75.34
C ALA A 56 1.60 26.75 74.37
N GLN A 57 0.79 27.78 74.67
CA GLN A 57 -0.22 28.31 73.76
C GLN A 57 0.42 28.99 72.53
N ARG A 58 1.48 29.79 72.73
CA ARG A 58 2.23 30.45 71.64
C ARG A 58 2.91 29.44 70.71
N GLU A 59 3.44 28.35 71.23
CA GLU A 59 3.96 27.24 70.41
C GLU A 59 2.88 26.62 69.53
N LYS A 60 1.70 26.33 70.08
CA LYS A 60 0.56 25.78 69.31
C LYS A 60 0.14 26.74 68.20
N LEU A 61 0.08 28.05 68.49
CA LEU A 61 -0.24 29.09 67.51
C LEU A 61 0.81 29.17 66.39
N ASN A 62 2.11 29.09 66.72
CA ASN A 62 3.18 29.05 65.71
C ASN A 62 3.05 27.82 64.81
N ARG A 63 2.85 26.61 65.38
CA ARG A 63 2.67 25.36 64.60
C ARG A 63 1.47 25.48 63.65
N LEU A 64 0.35 26.04 64.10
CA LEU A 64 -0.83 26.27 63.27
C LEU A 64 -0.57 27.31 62.17
N LYS A 65 0.17 28.39 62.47
CA LYS A 65 0.56 29.41 61.49
C LYS A 65 1.43 28.85 60.36
N ASP A 66 2.35 27.93 60.69
CA ASP A 66 3.19 27.29 59.68
C ASP A 66 2.45 26.19 58.90
N GLN A 67 1.44 25.55 59.50
CA GLN A 67 0.48 24.72 58.75
C GLN A 67 -0.34 25.54 57.75
N PHE A 68 -0.87 26.70 58.15
CA PHE A 68 -1.57 27.62 57.23
C PHE A 68 -0.67 28.04 56.07
N ARG A 69 0.57 28.46 56.34
CA ARG A 69 1.56 28.81 55.30
C ARG A 69 1.82 27.67 54.32
N GLY A 70 1.89 26.43 54.81
CA GLY A 70 2.04 25.24 53.96
C GLY A 70 0.83 25.00 53.05
N LEU A 71 -0.39 25.20 53.57
CA LEU A 71 -1.62 25.11 52.78
C LEU A 71 -1.76 26.25 51.75
N GLU A 72 -1.38 27.47 52.11
CA GLU A 72 -1.33 28.63 51.20
C GLU A 72 -0.36 28.39 50.04
N ALA A 73 0.85 27.88 50.34
CA ALA A 73 1.83 27.53 49.31
C ALA A 73 1.33 26.40 48.40
N GLY A 74 0.78 25.32 48.98
CA GLY A 74 0.21 24.20 48.20
C GLY A 74 -0.98 24.61 47.33
N LEU A 75 -1.81 25.55 47.78
CA LEU A 75 -2.89 26.12 46.97
C LEU A 75 -2.35 26.95 45.81
N ALA A 76 -1.33 27.79 46.04
CA ALA A 76 -0.71 28.58 44.98
C ALA A 76 -0.03 27.69 43.91
N GLU A 77 0.65 26.61 44.33
CA GLU A 77 1.23 25.61 43.43
C GLU A 77 0.14 24.88 42.64
N ALA A 78 -0.93 24.41 43.30
CA ALA A 78 -2.04 23.72 42.65
C ALA A 78 -2.73 24.60 41.59
N LEU A 79 -2.96 25.88 41.89
CA LEU A 79 -3.54 26.85 40.94
C LEU A 79 -2.60 27.12 39.75
N SER A 80 -1.28 27.20 39.97
CA SER A 80 -0.29 27.33 38.90
C SER A 80 -0.28 26.11 37.96
N ILE A 81 -0.31 24.90 38.53
CA ILE A 81 -0.42 23.64 37.79
C ILE A 81 -1.75 23.55 37.01
N GLN A 82 -2.85 24.01 37.60
CA GLN A 82 -4.17 24.03 36.96
C GLN A 82 -4.20 25.01 35.77
N LEU A 83 -3.66 26.22 35.94
CA LEU A 83 -3.56 27.23 34.88
C LEU A 83 -2.75 26.71 33.70
N ASN A 84 -1.58 26.12 33.97
CA ASN A 84 -0.72 25.57 32.92
C ASN A 84 -1.43 24.49 32.12
N LYS A 85 -1.99 23.47 32.81
CA LYS A 85 -2.75 22.37 32.19
C LYS A 85 -3.97 22.84 31.40
N GLY A 86 -4.64 23.91 31.84
CA GLY A 86 -5.71 24.57 31.08
C GLY A 86 -5.19 25.07 29.74
N SER A 87 -4.09 25.82 29.74
CA SER A 87 -3.47 26.35 28.52
C SER A 87 -2.83 25.27 27.62
N GLU A 88 -2.38 24.15 28.18
CA GLU A 88 -1.93 22.98 27.40
C GLU A 88 -3.13 22.33 26.69
N CYS A 89 -4.23 22.11 27.42
CA CYS A 89 -5.48 21.56 26.87
C CYS A 89 -6.01 22.44 25.73
N GLU A 90 -6.07 23.76 25.93
CA GLU A 90 -6.48 24.75 24.92
C GLU A 90 -5.64 24.64 23.64
N ARG A 91 -4.30 24.71 23.74
CA ARG A 91 -3.40 24.54 22.58
C ARG A 91 -3.56 23.19 21.88
N THR A 92 -3.79 22.10 22.62
CA THR A 92 -4.07 20.79 21.99
C THR A 92 -5.41 20.78 21.27
N SER A 93 -6.43 21.46 21.80
CA SER A 93 -7.76 21.60 21.16
C SER A 93 -7.68 22.43 19.87
N GLU A 94 -6.93 23.53 19.88
CA GLU A 94 -6.64 24.34 18.68
C GLU A 94 -5.88 23.51 17.62
N SER A 95 -4.84 22.79 18.04
CA SER A 95 -4.04 21.94 17.16
C SER A 95 -4.87 20.80 16.54
N ILE A 96 -5.72 20.13 17.32
CA ILE A 96 -6.67 19.12 16.83
C ILE A 96 -7.67 19.76 15.87
N SER A 97 -8.22 20.93 16.19
CA SER A 97 -9.19 21.62 15.33
C SER A 97 -8.56 21.96 13.97
N SER A 98 -7.37 22.56 13.95
CA SER A 98 -6.60 22.84 12.73
C SER A 98 -6.29 21.55 11.93
N ALA A 99 -5.90 20.47 12.62
CA ALA A 99 -5.69 19.17 11.99
C ALA A 99 -6.98 18.59 11.38
N THR A 100 -8.15 18.76 12.02
CA THR A 100 -9.42 18.29 11.43
C THR A 100 -9.79 19.05 10.15
N THR A 101 -9.67 20.39 10.15
CA THR A 101 -9.95 21.20 8.95
C THR A 101 -9.02 20.84 7.78
N THR A 102 -7.73 20.64 8.04
CA THR A 102 -6.77 20.24 7.00
C THR A 102 -7.01 18.82 6.48
N ASN A 103 -7.40 17.87 7.34
CA ASN A 103 -7.81 16.53 6.90
C ASN A 103 -9.10 16.55 6.06
N GLU A 104 -10.07 17.40 6.40
CA GLU A 104 -11.30 17.55 5.61
C GLU A 104 -11.01 18.14 4.21
N GLN A 105 -10.15 19.16 4.13
CA GLN A 105 -9.66 19.70 2.85
C GLN A 105 -8.94 18.64 2.00
N LEU A 106 -8.06 17.83 2.62
CA LEU A 106 -7.35 16.75 1.93
C LEU A 106 -8.30 15.63 1.46
N ASN A 107 -9.30 15.26 2.26
CA ASN A 107 -10.31 14.27 1.86
C ASN A 107 -11.12 14.75 0.65
N ASN A 108 -11.54 16.02 0.63
CA ASN A 108 -12.25 16.61 -0.50
C ASN A 108 -11.40 16.60 -1.78
N LEU A 109 -10.11 16.97 -1.69
CA LEU A 109 -9.17 16.91 -2.81
C LEU A 109 -8.94 15.46 -3.31
N VAL A 110 -8.87 14.49 -2.39
CA VAL A 110 -8.74 13.05 -2.73
C VAL A 110 -10.01 12.51 -3.37
N MET A 111 -11.19 13.03 -3.04
CA MET A 111 -12.44 12.68 -3.73
C MET A 111 -12.51 13.26 -5.14
N ASP A 112 -12.18 14.55 -5.33
CA ASP A 112 -12.10 15.18 -6.66
C ASP A 112 -11.15 14.41 -7.60
N GLN A 113 -9.94 14.08 -7.13
CA GLN A 113 -8.98 13.28 -7.88
C GLN A 113 -9.45 11.84 -8.17
N ARG A 114 -10.40 11.29 -7.41
CA ARG A 114 -11.03 9.99 -7.74
C ARG A 114 -12.06 10.17 -8.84
N THR A 115 -13.03 11.07 -8.67
CA THR A 115 -14.06 11.39 -9.67
C THR A 115 -13.43 11.66 -11.04
N ARG A 116 -12.44 12.55 -11.10
CA ARG A 116 -11.75 12.90 -12.35
C ARG A 116 -10.94 11.76 -12.96
N ARG A 117 -10.38 10.84 -12.15
CA ARG A 117 -9.73 9.63 -12.66
C ARG A 117 -10.74 8.67 -13.27
N ASP A 118 -11.87 8.51 -12.62
CA ASP A 118 -12.93 7.60 -13.03
C ASP A 118 -13.64 8.15 -14.29
N GLU A 119 -13.77 9.47 -14.44
CA GLU A 119 -14.13 10.13 -15.71
C GLU A 119 -13.16 9.80 -16.84
N TYR A 120 -11.84 9.97 -16.65
CA TYR A 120 -10.85 9.60 -17.67
C TYR A 120 -10.87 8.11 -18.00
N ALA A 121 -11.04 7.22 -17.01
CA ALA A 121 -11.17 5.78 -17.23
C ALA A 121 -12.41 5.45 -18.09
N ASN A 122 -13.55 6.11 -17.84
CA ASN A 122 -14.76 5.97 -18.65
C ASN A 122 -14.58 6.47 -20.09
N VAL A 123 -13.84 7.57 -20.31
CA VAL A 123 -13.51 8.06 -21.66
C VAL A 123 -12.61 7.07 -22.39
N ILE A 124 -11.53 6.61 -21.74
CA ILE A 124 -10.58 5.64 -22.31
C ILE A 124 -11.30 4.32 -22.67
N SER A 125 -12.17 3.81 -21.80
CA SER A 125 -12.92 2.57 -22.05
C SER A 125 -13.81 2.66 -23.29
N LYS A 126 -14.56 3.76 -23.44
CA LYS A 126 -15.40 4.01 -24.64
C LYS A 126 -14.56 4.19 -25.91
N GLN A 127 -13.40 4.80 -25.78
CA GLN A 127 -12.51 5.03 -26.91
C GLN A 127 -11.78 3.75 -27.35
N LEU A 128 -11.52 2.82 -26.43
CA LEU A 128 -11.01 1.48 -26.72
C LEU A 128 -12.07 0.62 -27.43
N GLU A 129 -13.32 0.61 -26.92
CA GLU A 129 -14.47 -0.05 -27.56
C GLU A 129 -14.71 0.46 -29.00
N ALA A 130 -14.58 1.77 -29.21
CA ALA A 130 -14.65 2.39 -30.54
C ALA A 130 -13.49 2.00 -31.48
N VAL A 131 -12.31 1.65 -30.96
CA VAL A 131 -11.18 1.14 -31.76
C VAL A 131 -11.38 -0.34 -32.07
N GLU A 132 -11.71 -1.18 -31.07
CA GLU A 132 -11.96 -2.62 -31.25
C GLU A 132 -13.08 -2.87 -32.28
N THR A 133 -14.16 -2.07 -32.24
CA THR A 133 -15.23 -2.15 -33.22
C THR A 133 -14.83 -1.64 -34.62
N LEU A 134 -13.87 -0.71 -34.74
CA LEU A 134 -13.33 -0.31 -36.05
C LEU A 134 -12.39 -1.37 -36.63
N GLU A 135 -11.50 -1.93 -35.82
CA GLU A 135 -10.57 -3.00 -36.22
C GLU A 135 -11.34 -4.24 -36.69
N ALA A 136 -12.32 -4.72 -35.92
CA ALA A 136 -13.16 -5.85 -36.31
C ALA A 136 -13.96 -5.60 -37.61
N ASN A 137 -14.36 -4.35 -37.89
CA ASN A 137 -15.00 -3.98 -39.16
C ASN A 137 -14.00 -3.92 -40.32
N ILE A 138 -12.77 -3.47 -40.09
CA ILE A 138 -11.70 -3.43 -41.09
C ILE A 138 -11.32 -4.85 -41.51
N ASP A 139 -11.09 -5.76 -40.57
CA ASP A 139 -10.75 -7.16 -40.87
C ASP A 139 -11.91 -7.82 -41.64
N ALA A 140 -13.12 -7.81 -41.05
CA ALA A 140 -14.27 -8.50 -41.63
C ALA A 140 -14.77 -7.91 -42.95
N THR A 141 -14.40 -6.67 -43.32
CA THR A 141 -14.77 -6.06 -44.61
C THR A 141 -13.63 -6.09 -45.61
N GLY A 142 -12.40 -5.88 -45.14
CA GLY A 142 -11.17 -5.89 -45.94
C GLY A 142 -10.91 -7.25 -46.56
N GLU A 143 -10.96 -8.33 -45.76
CA GLU A 143 -10.78 -9.70 -46.27
C GLU A 143 -11.78 -10.03 -47.38
N LYS A 144 -13.07 -9.78 -47.16
CA LYS A 144 -14.14 -10.06 -48.13
C LYS A 144 -13.94 -9.30 -49.45
N ASN A 145 -13.60 -8.02 -49.37
CA ASN A 145 -13.34 -7.19 -50.55
C ASN A 145 -12.09 -7.66 -51.32
N LEU A 146 -11.06 -8.12 -50.62
CA LEU A 146 -9.84 -8.68 -51.23
C LEU A 146 -10.12 -10.03 -51.90
N ASP A 147 -10.83 -10.94 -51.24
CA ASP A 147 -11.19 -12.25 -51.79
C ASP A 147 -12.11 -12.14 -53.01
N GLU A 148 -13.09 -11.22 -53.01
CA GLU A 148 -13.90 -10.94 -54.18
C GLU A 148 -13.04 -10.39 -55.33
N ALA A 149 -12.17 -9.42 -55.06
CA ALA A 149 -11.27 -8.87 -56.07
C ALA A 149 -10.31 -9.92 -56.66
N ILE A 150 -9.68 -10.74 -55.80
CA ILE A 150 -8.80 -11.86 -56.20
C ILE A 150 -9.59 -12.85 -57.06
N THR A 151 -10.81 -13.21 -56.65
CA THR A 151 -11.70 -14.08 -57.44
C THR A 151 -12.02 -13.47 -58.79
N TRP A 152 -12.25 -12.16 -58.86
CA TRP A 152 -12.50 -11.43 -60.11
C TRP A 152 -11.28 -11.44 -61.05
N TYR A 153 -10.09 -11.13 -60.54
CA TYR A 153 -8.83 -11.16 -61.31
C TYR A 153 -8.51 -12.57 -61.83
N ASN A 154 -8.63 -13.59 -60.96
CA ASN A 154 -8.45 -14.99 -61.33
C ASN A 154 -9.44 -15.41 -62.43
N LYS A 155 -10.74 -15.06 -62.27
CA LYS A 155 -11.82 -15.48 -63.18
C LYS A 155 -11.77 -14.78 -64.54
N PHE A 156 -11.62 -13.45 -64.56
CA PHE A 156 -11.75 -12.65 -65.78
C PHE A 156 -10.43 -12.40 -66.49
N LEU A 157 -9.35 -12.04 -65.77
CA LEU A 157 -8.04 -11.88 -66.41
C LEU A 157 -7.33 -13.22 -66.62
N GLY A 158 -7.69 -14.28 -65.89
CA GLY A 158 -6.93 -15.53 -65.93
C GLY A 158 -5.53 -15.34 -65.38
N PHE A 159 -5.38 -14.54 -64.33
CA PHE A 159 -4.10 -14.12 -63.76
C PHE A 159 -4.14 -14.25 -62.25
N ARG A 160 -3.18 -15.00 -61.69
CA ARG A 160 -3.01 -15.19 -60.24
C ARG A 160 -1.55 -14.96 -59.83
N VAL A 161 -1.37 -14.56 -58.57
CA VAL A 161 -0.06 -14.42 -57.93
C VAL A 161 0.01 -15.36 -56.75
N VAL A 162 1.11 -16.09 -56.60
CA VAL A 162 1.34 -17.10 -55.56
C VAL A 162 2.67 -16.80 -54.87
N ALA A 163 2.65 -16.72 -53.53
CA ALA A 163 3.85 -16.57 -52.71
C ALA A 163 4.55 -17.92 -52.48
N GLY A 164 5.87 -17.89 -52.37
CA GLY A 164 6.72 -19.07 -52.12
C GLY A 164 8.17 -18.64 -51.96
N GLU A 165 9.12 -19.42 -52.52
CA GLU A 165 10.55 -19.04 -52.54
C GLU A 165 10.83 -17.74 -53.34
N GLY A 166 9.87 -17.32 -54.15
CA GLY A 166 9.74 -16.01 -54.77
C GLY A 166 8.26 -15.71 -55.03
N VAL A 167 7.98 -14.60 -55.70
CA VAL A 167 6.63 -14.25 -56.17
C VAL A 167 6.41 -14.92 -57.53
N LYS A 168 5.51 -15.91 -57.59
CA LYS A 168 5.15 -16.62 -58.82
C LYS A 168 3.89 -16.01 -59.44
N PHE A 169 4.04 -15.52 -60.66
CA PHE A 169 2.98 -14.99 -61.50
C PHE A 169 2.54 -16.11 -62.46
N VAL A 170 1.25 -16.47 -62.44
CA VAL A 170 0.68 -17.51 -63.32
C VAL A 170 -0.46 -16.93 -64.14
N PHE A 171 -0.44 -17.20 -65.43
CA PHE A 171 -1.46 -16.84 -66.39
C PHE A 171 -2.06 -18.12 -66.97
N ASN A 172 -3.39 -18.21 -66.95
CA ASN A 172 -4.13 -19.04 -67.89
C ASN A 172 -4.86 -18.13 -68.88
N LYS A 173 -5.66 -18.69 -69.80
CA LYS A 173 -6.35 -17.95 -70.88
C LYS A 173 -5.37 -17.13 -71.72
N VAL A 174 -4.18 -17.69 -71.93
CA VAL A 174 -3.11 -17.17 -72.80
C VAL A 174 -3.29 -17.70 -74.21
N ASN A 175 -3.50 -19.01 -74.34
CA ASN A 175 -3.94 -19.64 -75.59
C ASN A 175 -5.48 -19.74 -75.59
N MET A 176 -6.12 -19.29 -76.68
CA MET A 176 -7.58 -19.44 -76.84
C MET A 176 -7.99 -20.88 -77.19
N GLN A 177 -7.09 -21.69 -77.76
CA GLN A 177 -7.34 -23.08 -78.11
C GLN A 177 -7.23 -24.04 -76.90
N SER A 178 -6.51 -23.62 -75.86
CA SER A 178 -6.28 -24.40 -74.64
C SER A 178 -6.26 -23.44 -73.44
N PRO A 179 -7.44 -22.92 -73.01
CA PRO A 179 -7.53 -21.82 -72.06
C PRO A 179 -7.04 -22.18 -70.66
N ASP A 180 -7.01 -23.46 -70.31
CA ASP A 180 -6.57 -23.94 -69.00
C ASP A 180 -5.05 -24.17 -68.92
N ASN A 181 -4.31 -24.06 -70.04
CA ASN A 181 -2.86 -24.14 -70.03
C ASN A 181 -2.25 -22.99 -69.22
N GLU A 182 -1.35 -23.35 -68.31
CA GLU A 182 -0.67 -22.38 -67.44
C GLU A 182 0.66 -21.94 -68.03
N TYR A 183 0.91 -20.64 -67.98
CA TYR A 183 2.13 -19.96 -68.38
C TYR A 183 2.61 -19.19 -67.16
N LEU A 184 3.87 -19.31 -66.76
CA LEU A 184 4.32 -18.76 -65.48
C LEU A 184 5.72 -18.16 -65.51
N PHE A 185 5.94 -17.25 -64.58
CA PHE A 185 7.29 -16.87 -64.17
C PHE A 185 7.36 -16.65 -62.66
N CYS A 186 8.54 -16.81 -62.08
CA CYS A 186 8.80 -16.61 -60.66
C CYS A 186 9.93 -15.61 -60.46
N MET A 187 9.73 -14.63 -59.59
CA MET A 187 10.69 -13.56 -59.33
C MET A 187 11.12 -13.53 -57.87
N LYS A 188 12.43 -13.32 -57.64
CA LYS A 188 12.96 -12.94 -56.33
C LYS A 188 13.35 -11.47 -56.35
N VAL A 189 13.12 -10.77 -55.23
CA VAL A 189 13.81 -9.51 -54.94
C VAL A 189 14.98 -9.83 -54.01
N THR A 190 16.17 -9.34 -54.31
CA THR A 190 17.38 -9.58 -53.50
C THR A 190 18.28 -8.36 -53.60
N LYS A 191 18.56 -7.68 -52.47
CA LYS A 191 19.28 -6.40 -52.42
C LYS A 191 18.68 -5.37 -53.40
N ASP A 192 17.37 -5.20 -53.29
CA ASP A 192 16.54 -4.26 -54.07
C ASP A 192 16.62 -4.44 -55.60
N LYS A 193 17.03 -5.63 -56.06
CA LYS A 193 17.04 -6.02 -57.47
C LYS A 193 16.17 -7.22 -57.74
N TYR A 194 15.47 -7.19 -58.87
CA TYR A 194 14.66 -8.27 -59.38
C TYR A 194 15.52 -9.32 -60.09
N SER A 195 15.28 -10.59 -59.79
CA SER A 195 15.88 -11.75 -60.45
C SER A 195 14.80 -12.74 -60.85
N LEU A 196 14.90 -13.29 -62.06
CA LEU A 196 13.99 -14.29 -62.60
C LEU A 196 14.48 -15.68 -62.20
N ILE A 197 13.68 -16.41 -61.41
CA ILE A 197 14.01 -17.76 -60.92
C ILE A 197 13.52 -18.83 -61.90
N GLN A 198 12.31 -18.66 -62.43
CA GLN A 198 11.63 -19.61 -63.31
C GLN A 198 10.87 -18.84 -64.39
N CYS A 199 10.84 -19.37 -65.62
CA CYS A 199 9.98 -18.90 -66.69
C CYS A 199 9.59 -20.10 -67.57
N ASP A 200 8.29 -20.32 -67.75
CA ASP A 200 7.77 -21.47 -68.49
C ASP A 200 6.56 -21.02 -69.34
N PRO A 201 6.62 -21.12 -70.69
CA PRO A 201 7.80 -21.50 -71.49
C PRO A 201 8.91 -20.45 -71.42
N LEU A 202 10.17 -20.87 -71.57
CA LEU A 202 11.32 -19.97 -71.54
C LEU A 202 11.28 -18.95 -72.70
N LEU A 203 11.33 -17.66 -72.37
CA LEU A 203 11.30 -16.55 -73.32
C LEU A 203 12.71 -16.08 -73.68
N LYS A 204 13.00 -15.89 -74.98
CA LYS A 204 14.35 -15.56 -75.46
C LYS A 204 14.87 -14.19 -75.00
N ASP A 205 13.97 -13.25 -74.70
CA ASP A 205 14.28 -11.88 -74.28
C ASP A 205 14.12 -11.65 -72.77
N SER A 206 13.91 -12.70 -71.98
CA SER A 206 13.60 -12.56 -70.55
C SER A 206 14.68 -11.84 -69.73
N GLU A 207 15.96 -11.97 -70.11
CA GLU A 207 17.06 -11.27 -69.44
C GLU A 207 17.06 -9.76 -69.72
N GLU A 208 16.68 -9.34 -70.92
CA GLU A 208 16.56 -7.93 -71.30
C GLU A 208 15.37 -7.27 -70.58
N LEU A 209 14.24 -7.98 -70.49
CA LEU A 209 13.07 -7.53 -69.74
C LEU A 209 13.37 -7.37 -68.23
N VAL A 210 14.18 -8.26 -67.66
CA VAL A 210 14.64 -8.13 -66.26
C VAL A 210 15.59 -6.94 -66.08
N LYS A 211 16.42 -6.60 -67.08
CA LYS A 211 17.25 -5.38 -67.06
C LYS A 211 16.39 -4.11 -67.14
N ASP A 212 15.42 -4.05 -68.06
CA ASP A 212 14.46 -2.94 -68.15
C ASP A 212 13.66 -2.75 -66.84
N LEU A 213 13.19 -3.85 -66.23
CA LEU A 213 12.52 -3.79 -64.92
C LEU A 213 13.43 -3.27 -63.80
N ASN A 214 14.69 -3.72 -63.72
CA ASN A 214 15.64 -3.20 -62.72
C ASN A 214 16.03 -1.73 -62.95
N CYS A 215 15.87 -1.20 -64.17
CA CYS A 215 16.10 0.22 -64.49
C CYS A 215 14.87 1.11 -64.29
N THR A 216 13.65 0.57 -64.47
CA THR A 216 12.39 1.35 -64.45
C THR A 216 11.52 1.14 -63.22
N ASN A 217 11.71 0.03 -62.51
CA ASN A 217 10.84 -0.45 -61.42
C ASN A 217 9.36 -0.69 -61.83
N ASP A 218 9.05 -0.71 -63.13
CA ASP A 218 7.67 -0.86 -63.64
C ASP A 218 7.29 -2.35 -63.78
N LEU A 219 6.95 -2.96 -62.64
CA LEU A 219 6.48 -4.34 -62.58
C LEU A 219 5.19 -4.56 -63.37
N PHE A 220 4.33 -3.55 -63.53
CA PHE A 220 3.07 -3.67 -64.27
C PHE A 220 3.30 -3.77 -65.77
N LYS A 221 4.17 -2.92 -66.33
CA LYS A 221 4.68 -3.02 -67.70
C LYS A 221 5.36 -4.37 -67.94
N PHE A 222 6.24 -4.81 -67.03
CA PHE A 222 6.91 -6.11 -67.13
C PHE A 222 5.91 -7.29 -67.18
N VAL A 223 4.97 -7.36 -66.24
CA VAL A 223 3.89 -8.37 -66.20
C VAL A 223 3.08 -8.39 -67.50
N ARG A 224 2.76 -7.22 -68.07
CA ARG A 224 2.04 -7.12 -69.36
C ARG A 224 2.87 -7.59 -70.55
N ILE A 225 4.16 -7.26 -70.61
CA ILE A 225 5.05 -7.70 -71.70
C ILE A 225 5.24 -9.22 -71.62
N MET A 226 5.51 -9.78 -70.44
CA MET A 226 5.64 -11.23 -70.24
C MET A 226 4.38 -11.98 -70.73
N ARG A 227 3.17 -11.49 -70.41
CA ARG A 227 1.93 -12.08 -70.93
C ARG A 227 1.83 -12.01 -72.46
N ALA A 228 2.17 -10.87 -73.07
CA ALA A 228 2.16 -10.72 -74.53
C ALA A 228 3.19 -11.63 -75.22
N ARG A 229 4.35 -11.86 -74.59
CA ARG A 229 5.35 -12.85 -75.05
C ARG A 229 4.84 -14.28 -74.96
N PHE A 230 4.18 -14.67 -73.86
CA PHE A 230 3.54 -15.98 -73.76
C PHE A 230 2.45 -16.20 -74.82
N GLN A 231 1.63 -15.18 -75.12
CA GLN A 231 0.65 -15.24 -76.23
C GLN A 231 1.32 -15.42 -77.59
N ALA A 232 2.43 -14.72 -77.83
CA ALA A 232 3.24 -14.84 -79.05
C ALA A 232 4.01 -16.17 -79.16
N ALA A 233 4.29 -16.85 -78.05
CA ALA A 233 4.87 -18.19 -78.03
C ALA A 233 3.79 -19.27 -78.29
N ALA A 234 2.64 -19.16 -77.62
CA ALA A 234 1.50 -20.08 -77.79
C ALA A 234 1.00 -20.12 -79.24
N THR A 235 0.83 -18.96 -79.88
CA THR A 235 0.37 -18.85 -81.28
C THR A 235 1.38 -19.35 -82.32
N LYS A 236 2.64 -19.56 -81.94
CA LYS A 236 3.72 -20.00 -82.86
C LYS A 236 4.03 -21.50 -82.79
N GLY A 237 3.34 -22.27 -81.94
CA GLY A 237 3.48 -23.73 -81.90
C GLY A 237 4.91 -24.19 -81.58
N VAL A 238 5.52 -23.61 -80.54
CA VAL A 238 6.92 -23.89 -80.19
C VAL A 238 7.08 -25.33 -79.70
N HIS A 239 7.63 -26.19 -80.56
CA HIS A 239 8.21 -27.47 -80.14
C HIS A 239 9.25 -27.24 -79.03
N PRO A 240 9.29 -28.08 -77.97
CA PRO A 240 10.36 -28.02 -76.99
C PRO A 240 11.70 -28.31 -77.67
N ALA A 241 12.72 -27.52 -77.33
CA ALA A 241 14.07 -27.74 -77.86
C ALA A 241 14.62 -29.07 -77.32
N SER A 242 15.11 -29.93 -78.22
CA SER A 242 15.75 -31.19 -77.84
C SER A 242 16.91 -30.97 -76.88
N SER A 243 17.09 -31.89 -75.94
CA SER A 243 18.32 -31.97 -75.15
C SER A 243 19.54 -32.16 -76.06
N PHE A 244 20.65 -31.53 -75.68
CA PHE A 244 21.97 -31.81 -76.24
C PHE A 244 22.74 -32.70 -75.26
N CYS A 245 23.01 -33.93 -75.67
CA CYS A 245 23.91 -34.86 -74.99
C CYS A 245 25.06 -35.19 -75.95
N PRO A 246 26.34 -34.95 -75.58
CA PRO A 246 27.49 -35.39 -76.36
C PRO A 246 27.98 -36.77 -75.88
N ASP A 247 27.69 -37.82 -76.64
CA ASP A 247 28.29 -39.15 -76.42
C ASP A 247 29.72 -39.21 -76.97
N THR A 248 30.65 -39.77 -76.19
CA THR A 248 31.91 -40.36 -76.69
C THR A 248 32.25 -41.63 -75.92
N SER A 249 32.11 -42.78 -76.58
CA SER A 249 32.55 -44.11 -76.12
C SER A 249 34.09 -44.19 -75.96
N SER A 250 34.72 -45.12 -75.23
CA SER A 250 34.44 -46.57 -75.11
C SER A 250 35.30 -47.25 -74.00
N ILE A 251 34.96 -48.51 -73.62
CA ILE A 251 35.89 -49.61 -73.19
C ILE A 251 36.60 -49.44 -71.81
N THR A 252 36.66 -50.40 -70.86
CA THR A 252 36.05 -51.76 -70.69
C THR A 252 36.05 -52.24 -69.22
N ALA A 253 35.03 -53.06 -68.88
CA ALA A 253 35.02 -54.25 -67.99
C ALA A 253 35.79 -54.29 -66.65
N SER A 254 35.04 -54.47 -65.53
CA SER A 254 34.98 -55.74 -64.76
C SER A 254 33.90 -55.70 -63.67
N SER A 255 33.27 -56.84 -63.34
CA SER A 255 32.15 -57.00 -62.38
C SER A 255 32.01 -58.46 -61.88
N PRO A 256 31.19 -58.76 -60.85
CA PRO A 256 30.70 -57.93 -59.74
C PRO A 256 31.49 -58.35 -58.46
N PRO A 257 31.02 -59.16 -57.45
CA PRO A 257 29.70 -59.41 -56.82
C PRO A 257 29.46 -58.46 -55.61
N ALA A 258 28.58 -58.74 -54.64
CA ALA A 258 27.11 -58.93 -54.64
C ALA A 258 26.62 -59.24 -53.19
N LEU A 259 25.29 -59.28 -52.98
CA LEU A 259 24.54 -59.59 -51.73
C LEU A 259 24.36 -58.44 -50.71
N SER A 260 23.24 -58.30 -49.98
CA SER A 260 21.84 -58.73 -50.20
C SER A 260 20.91 -58.16 -49.09
N VAL A 261 19.59 -58.03 -49.36
CA VAL A 261 18.47 -57.74 -48.40
C VAL A 261 18.55 -56.32 -47.75
N ASP A 262 17.57 -55.39 -47.76
CA ASP A 262 16.10 -55.42 -47.57
C ASP A 262 15.71 -55.67 -46.08
N THR A 263 14.59 -55.23 -45.46
CA THR A 263 13.28 -54.69 -45.90
C THR A 263 12.67 -53.77 -44.80
N THR A 264 11.49 -53.14 -45.05
CA THR A 264 10.50 -52.59 -44.06
C THR A 264 10.93 -51.37 -43.20
N SER A 265 10.15 -50.28 -43.01
CA SER A 265 8.75 -50.08 -42.50
C SER A 265 8.62 -50.29 -40.97
N GLU A 266 7.78 -49.58 -40.20
CA GLU A 266 6.59 -48.79 -40.56
C GLU A 266 6.28 -47.61 -39.56
N SER A 267 5.02 -47.17 -39.55
CA SER A 267 4.33 -46.03 -38.92
C SER A 267 4.18 -46.07 -37.36
N THR A 268 3.43 -45.23 -36.60
CA THR A 268 2.42 -44.16 -36.86
C THR A 268 2.22 -43.22 -35.61
N SER A 269 1.83 -41.95 -35.81
CA SER A 269 0.87 -41.16 -34.96
C SER A 269 1.23 -40.79 -33.48
N ASN A 270 0.46 -40.01 -32.69
CA ASN A 270 -0.18 -38.69 -32.88
C ASN A 270 -0.58 -38.03 -31.52
N GLN A 271 -0.91 -36.71 -31.56
CA GLN A 271 -1.86 -35.97 -30.69
C GLN A 271 -1.65 -35.75 -29.15
N SER A 272 -1.09 -34.57 -28.84
CA SER A 272 -1.77 -33.40 -28.19
C SER A 272 -2.18 -33.32 -26.69
N HIS A 273 -1.81 -32.16 -26.10
CA HIS A 273 -2.42 -31.39 -24.97
C HIS A 273 -2.45 -31.99 -23.53
N SER A 274 -1.89 -31.29 -22.51
CA SER A 274 -2.58 -30.12 -21.90
C SER A 274 -1.76 -29.35 -20.82
N ARG A 275 -2.23 -28.12 -20.52
CA ARG A 275 -1.94 -27.15 -19.41
C ARG A 275 -1.07 -27.58 -18.20
N SER A 276 -0.22 -26.66 -17.68
CA SER A 276 -0.57 -25.81 -16.49
C SER A 276 0.58 -24.99 -15.83
N ARG A 277 0.17 -23.97 -15.04
CA ARG A 277 0.81 -23.36 -13.83
C ARG A 277 2.15 -22.57 -13.89
N SER A 278 1.99 -21.24 -13.95
CA SER A 278 2.42 -20.24 -12.94
C SER A 278 3.53 -20.56 -11.92
N LYS A 279 4.48 -19.62 -11.74
CA LYS A 279 5.13 -19.38 -10.43
C LYS A 279 5.72 -17.97 -10.30
N ASN A 280 5.15 -17.14 -9.41
CA ASN A 280 5.84 -15.93 -8.93
C ASN A 280 6.98 -16.34 -7.99
N GLN A 281 8.05 -15.54 -7.94
CA GLN A 281 9.10 -15.65 -6.94
C GLN A 281 8.99 -14.49 -5.96
N ASP A 282 8.99 -14.78 -4.66
CA ASP A 282 9.27 -13.80 -3.61
C ASP A 282 9.84 -14.54 -2.39
N MET A 283 10.81 -13.96 -1.68
CA MET A 283 11.71 -14.72 -0.80
C MET A 283 11.78 -14.21 0.66
N HIS A 284 11.49 -15.14 1.56
CA HIS A 284 12.00 -15.24 2.95
C HIS A 284 11.89 -14.03 3.90
N ALA A 285 10.84 -14.05 4.73
CA ALA A 285 10.94 -13.59 6.12
C ALA A 285 11.58 -14.67 7.02
N LYS A 286 12.45 -14.28 7.97
CA LYS A 286 13.05 -15.21 8.96
C LYS A 286 12.21 -15.27 10.24
N ARG A 287 12.17 -16.45 10.89
CA ARG A 287 11.36 -16.74 12.09
C ARG A 287 12.24 -17.01 13.31
N GLY A 288 12.11 -16.18 14.36
CA GLY A 288 12.68 -16.42 15.69
C GLY A 288 11.74 -17.25 16.59
N ARG A 289 12.25 -17.79 17.70
CA ARG A 289 11.54 -18.77 18.57
C ARG A 289 11.62 -18.39 20.06
N THR A 290 10.53 -18.69 20.78
CA THR A 290 10.31 -18.53 22.25
C THR A 290 10.85 -19.78 23.02
N PRO A 291 10.59 -20.07 24.33
CA PRO A 291 9.80 -19.37 25.37
C PRO A 291 10.36 -19.39 26.83
N ARG A 292 9.61 -18.79 27.77
CA ARG A 292 9.33 -19.41 29.09
C ARG A 292 7.96 -18.91 29.59
N SER A 293 7.36 -19.56 30.61
CA SER A 293 5.92 -19.41 30.91
C SER A 293 5.58 -19.51 32.41
N ALA A 294 4.70 -18.64 32.91
CA ALA A 294 3.90 -18.77 34.15
C ALA A 294 2.75 -17.74 34.12
N ALA A 295 1.56 -17.91 34.71
CA ALA A 295 0.75 -19.11 35.05
C ALA A 295 -0.72 -18.61 35.28
N SER A 296 -1.73 -19.47 35.07
CA SER A 296 -3.19 -19.13 35.14
C SER A 296 -3.73 -19.17 36.60
N PRO A 297 -5.05 -18.94 36.95
CA PRO A 297 -6.35 -19.23 36.28
C PRO A 297 -7.26 -17.97 36.07
N LEU A 298 -8.39 -17.94 35.30
CA LEU A 298 -9.59 -18.81 35.12
C LEU A 298 -10.56 -18.72 36.33
N ALA A 299 -11.90 -18.50 36.26
CA ALA A 299 -13.01 -19.01 35.43
C ALA A 299 -14.21 -17.98 35.44
N THR A 300 -15.07 -17.72 34.42
CA THR A 300 -16.08 -18.48 33.62
C THR A 300 -17.50 -18.60 34.31
N PRO A 301 -18.59 -19.16 33.71
CA PRO A 301 -19.66 -18.31 33.11
C PRO A 301 -21.15 -18.73 33.31
N SER A 302 -22.10 -17.87 32.95
CA SER A 302 -23.49 -18.22 32.52
C SER A 302 -24.22 -17.01 31.89
N SER A 303 -25.46 -17.08 31.38
CA SER A 303 -26.13 -17.93 30.37
C SER A 303 -27.64 -17.59 30.37
N MET A 304 -28.36 -17.92 29.29
CA MET A 304 -29.83 -17.96 29.13
C MET A 304 -30.61 -16.70 28.72
N ARG A 305 -31.40 -16.92 27.67
CA ARG A 305 -32.39 -16.09 26.95
C ARG A 305 -33.48 -15.47 27.85
N ARG A 306 -33.99 -14.29 27.46
CA ARG A 306 -35.30 -14.10 26.77
C ARG A 306 -35.62 -12.62 26.48
N SER A 307 -36.39 -12.36 25.42
CA SER A 307 -37.05 -11.08 25.17
C SER A 307 -38.50 -11.11 25.70
N PRO A 308 -39.10 -9.93 25.93
CA PRO A 308 -40.45 -9.68 25.42
C PRO A 308 -40.56 -8.37 24.62
N ARG A 309 -41.69 -8.22 23.91
CA ARG A 309 -42.19 -6.99 23.27
C ARG A 309 -43.53 -6.60 23.92
N PHE A 310 -44.14 -5.49 23.47
CA PHE A 310 -45.35 -4.86 24.01
C PHE A 310 -45.07 -4.10 25.33
N VAL A 311 -45.81 -3.04 25.69
CA VAL A 311 -47.14 -2.58 25.22
C VAL A 311 -47.08 -1.17 24.60
N ALA A 312 -47.96 -0.88 23.64
CA ALA A 312 -48.24 0.46 23.14
C ALA A 312 -49.42 1.07 23.90
N VAL A 313 -49.34 2.35 24.29
CA VAL A 313 -50.46 3.08 24.88
C VAL A 313 -51.25 3.76 23.77
N ASP A 314 -52.52 3.39 23.65
CA ASP A 314 -53.49 4.07 22.78
C ASP A 314 -54.07 5.30 23.50
N ALA A 315 -54.21 6.41 22.77
CA ALA A 315 -54.69 7.69 23.28
C ALA A 315 -56.11 7.96 22.75
N GLY A 316 -57.09 7.31 23.38
CA GLY A 316 -58.49 7.33 22.96
C GLY A 316 -59.08 8.75 22.90
N ASN A 317 -59.60 9.13 21.73
CA ASN A 317 -60.23 10.42 21.48
C ASN A 317 -61.76 10.29 21.37
N ARG A 318 -62.48 10.83 22.38
CA ARG A 318 -63.78 11.52 22.29
C ARG A 318 -64.37 11.83 23.67
N HIS A 319 -64.61 13.10 23.97
CA HIS A 319 -65.93 13.70 23.73
C HIS A 319 -65.82 15.22 23.56
#